data_AF-X1HMB5-F1
#
_entry.id   AF-X1HMB5-F1
#
_cell.length_a   1.000
_cell.length_b   1.000
_cell.length_c   1.000
_cell.angle_alpha   90.00
_cell.angle_beta   90.00
_cell.angle_gamma   90.00
#
_symmetry.space_group_name_H-M   'P 1'
#
loop_
_entity.id
_entity.type
_entity.pdbx_description
1 polymer ?
#
loop_
_entity_poly.entity_id
_entity_poly.type
_entity_poly.pdbx_seq_one_letter_code
_entity_poly.pdbx_strand_id
1 'polypeptide(L)' 'NRPDQKMITMESHLAMLVKADKVDLLEAKKWANNLSSFIDAMKQV' A
#
# COMPACT_ATOMS: atom_id res chain seq x y z
N ASN A 1 -15.97 -20.14 1.42
CA ASN A 1 -14.67 -19.56 1.03
C ASN A 1 -14.79 -18.98 -0.36
N ARG A 2 -14.53 -17.67 -0.54
CA ARG A 2 -14.39 -17.04 -1.86
C ARG A 2 -12.89 -17.00 -2.20
N PRO A 3 -12.37 -17.98 -2.96
CA PRO A 3 -10.94 -18.08 -3.24
C PRO A 3 -10.44 -16.92 -4.13
N ASP A 4 -11.34 -16.14 -4.71
CA ASP A 4 -11.04 -14.96 -5.54
C ASP A 4 -10.65 -13.72 -4.73
N GLN A 5 -10.81 -13.72 -3.41
CA GLN A 5 -10.28 -12.65 -2.57
C GLN A 5 -8.78 -12.82 -2.39
N LYS A 6 -8.01 -12.10 -3.21
CA LYS A 6 -6.61 -11.81 -2.89
C LYS A 6 -6.57 -10.84 -1.71
N MET A 7 -6.18 -11.34 -0.55
CA MET A 7 -5.77 -10.47 0.54
C MET A 7 -4.46 -9.80 0.17
N ILE A 8 -4.40 -8.49 0.37
CA ILE A 8 -3.18 -7.69 0.22
C ILE A 8 -2.91 -7.00 1.55
N THR A 9 -1.64 -6.73 1.83
CA THR A 9 -1.27 -5.94 3.01
C THR A 9 -1.71 -4.49 2.84
N MET A 10 -1.97 -3.80 3.95
CA MET A 10 -2.35 -2.38 3.96
C MET A 10 -1.30 -1.52 3.24
N GLU A 11 -0.02 -1.82 3.47
CA GLU A 11 1.13 -1.18 2.88
C GLU A 11 1.16 -1.32 1.35
N SER A 12 0.86 -2.53 0.85
CA SER A 12 0.76 -2.78 -0.59
C SER A 12 -0.42 -2.02 -1.20
N HIS A 13 -1.54 -1.97 -0.49
CA HIS A 13 -2.70 -1.22 -0.94
C HIS A 13 -2.42 0.30 -0.97
N LEU A 14 -1.81 0.84 0.08
CA LEU A 14 -1.40 2.23 0.15
C LEU A 14 -0.43 2.58 -0.98
N ALA A 15 0.53 1.71 -1.28
CA ALA A 15 1.49 1.95 -2.36
C ALA A 15 0.80 2.03 -3.73
N MET A 16 -0.18 1.16 -3.99
CA MET A 16 -1.00 1.25 -5.20
C MET A 16 -1.82 2.54 -5.27
N LEU A 17 -2.40 2.99 -4.14
CA LEU A 17 -3.19 4.21 -4.09
C LEU A 17 -2.32 5.46 -4.36
N VAL A 18 -1.09 5.48 -3.84
CA VAL A 18 -0.13 6.56 -4.11
C VAL A 18 0.28 6.57 -5.57
N LYS A 19 0.60 5.41 -6.17
CA LYS A 19 0.90 5.34 -7.61
C LYS A 19 -0.26 5.75 -8.52
N ALA A 20 -1.49 5.50 -8.07
CA ALA A 20 -2.69 5.91 -8.77
C ALA A 20 -3.09 7.38 -8.51
N ASP A 21 -2.23 8.16 -7.82
CA ASP A 21 -2.44 9.56 -7.45
C ASP A 21 -3.72 9.79 -6.61
N LYS A 22 -4.20 8.74 -5.93
CA LYS A 22 -5.41 8.82 -5.08
C LYS A 22 -5.10 9.26 -3.66
N VAL A 23 -3.85 9.08 -3.23
CA VAL A 23 -3.36 9.41 -1.89
C VAL A 23 -1.98 10.04 -2.03
N ASP A 24 -1.75 11.15 -1.34
CA ASP A 24 -0.43 11.78 -1.32
C ASP A 24 0.60 10.91 -0.59
N LEU A 25 1.86 10.95 -1.04
CA LEU A 25 2.93 10.17 -0.46
C LEU A 25 3.13 10.47 1.04
N LEU A 26 2.99 11.74 1.46
CA LEU A 26 3.15 12.13 2.85
C LEU A 26 2.02 11.60 3.73
N GLU A 27 0.80 11.58 3.21
CA GLU A 27 -0.38 11.02 3.89
C GLU A 27 -0.25 9.51 4.03
N ALA A 28 0.11 8.81 2.96
CA ALA A 28 0.30 7.35 2.99
C ALA A 28 1.37 6.92 4.00
N LYS A 29 2.43 7.71 4.17
CA LYS A 29 3.47 7.45 5.18
C LYS A 29 2.98 7.58 6.61
N LYS A 30 1.96 8.42 6.88
CA LYS A 30 1.35 8.57 8.22
C LYS A 30 0.42 7.39 8.55
N TRP A 31 -0.22 6.82 7.54
CA TRP A 31 -1.15 5.69 7.71
C TRP A 31 -0.47 4.32 7.62
N ALA A 32 0.75 4.26 7.06
CA ALA A 32 1.52 3.03 7.01
C ALA A 32 1.85 2.54 8.42
N ASN A 33 1.43 1.32 8.75
CA ASN A 33 1.77 0.68 10.03
C ASN A 33 3.28 0.41 10.14
N ASN A 34 3.89 -0.03 9.04
CA ASN A 34 5.33 -0.17 8.92
C ASN A 34 5.85 0.58 7.69
N LEU A 35 6.61 1.65 7.94
CA LEU A 35 7.16 2.49 6.89
C LEU A 35 8.16 1.74 5.99
N SER A 36 8.96 0.83 6.54
CA SER A 36 9.90 0.01 5.74
C SER A 36 9.14 -0.89 4.78
N SER A 37 8.12 -1.60 5.27
CA SER A 37 7.28 -2.47 4.43
C SER A 37 6.52 -1.68 3.37
N PHE A 38 6.07 -0.46 3.68
CA PHE A 38 5.46 0.44 2.70
C PHE A 38 6.44 0.90 1.62
N ILE A 39 7.67 1.27 1.99
CA ILE A 39 8.71 1.66 1.02
C ILE A 39 9.07 0.48 0.11
N ASP A 40 9.17 -0.73 0.67
CA ASP A 40 9.45 -1.92 -0.15
C ASP A 40 8.27 -2.29 -1.05
N ALA A 41 7.04 -2.14 -0.56
CA ALA A 41 5.85 -2.29 -1.39
C ALA A 41 5.83 -1.28 -2.54
N MET A 42 6.15 -0.01 -2.29
CA MET A 42 6.28 1.06 -3.30
C MET A 42 7.29 0.75 -4.41
N LYS A 43 8.32 -0.06 -4.14
CA LYS A 43 9.28 -0.52 -5.15
C LYS A 43 8.76 -1.71 -5.97
N GLN A 44 7.78 -2.45 -5.45
CA GLN A 44 7.24 -3.68 -6.04
C GLN A 44 5.95 -3.47 -6.83
N VAL A 45 5.12 -2.49 -6.45
CA VAL A 45 4.07 -1.95 -7.34
C VAL A 45 4.71 -1.16 -8.46
#